data_AF-A0A3M1SX24-F1
#
_entry.id   AF-A0A3M1SX24-F1
#
_cell.length_a   1.000
_cell.length_b   1.000
_cell.length_c   1.000
_cell.angle_alpha   90.00
_cell.angle_beta   90.00
_cell.angle_gamma   90.00
#
_symmetry.space_group_name_H-M   'P 1'
#
loop_
_entity.id
_entity.type
_entity.pdbx_description
1 polymer ?
#
loop_
_entity_poly.entity_id
_entity_poly.type
_entity_poly.pdbx_seq_one_letter_code
_entity_poly.pdbx_strand_id
1 'polypeptide(L)' 'MIKRPFNLQKWIDENRNLLKPPVGNKCLYDDEDFIIMVVGGPNSRKDYHYDEGEEFFYQIEGDIVVKIQENGKPVDVH' A
#
# COMPACT_ATOMS: atom_id res chain seq x y z
N MET A 1 18.42 8.69 -15.66
CA MET A 1 17.65 9.82 -16.21
C MET A 1 16.66 10.24 -15.13
N ILE A 2 16.55 11.52 -14.77
CA ILE A 2 15.62 11.95 -13.72
C ILE A 2 14.18 11.82 -14.23
N LYS A 3 13.34 11.03 -13.54
CA LYS A 3 11.91 10.91 -13.85
C LYS A 3 11.22 12.25 -13.59
N ARG A 4 10.36 12.67 -14.52
CA ARG A 4 9.57 13.90 -14.35
C ARG A 4 8.45 13.65 -13.34
N PRO A 5 8.06 14.67 -12.55
CA PRO A 5 6.90 14.56 -11.68
C PRO A 5 5.63 14.31 -12.51
N PHE A 6 4.67 13.64 -11.91
CA PHE A 6 3.36 13.37 -12.49
C PHE A 6 2.24 13.60 -11.47
N ASN A 7 0.99 13.64 -11.94
CA ASN A 7 -0.16 13.80 -11.06
C ASN A 7 -0.56 12.44 -10.47
N LEU A 8 -0.39 12.29 -9.15
CA LEU A 8 -0.67 11.02 -8.46
C LEU A 8 -2.14 10.62 -8.52
N GLN A 9 -3.07 11.56 -8.32
CA GLN A 9 -4.51 11.26 -8.35
C GLN A 9 -4.94 10.73 -9.72
N LYS A 10 -4.48 11.37 -10.81
CA LYS A 10 -4.74 10.92 -12.17
C LYS A 10 -4.20 9.51 -12.41
N TRP A 11 -2.98 9.22 -11.96
CA TRP A 11 -2.39 7.88 -12.08
C TRP A 11 -3.22 6.84 -11.32
N ILE A 12 -3.66 7.17 -10.11
CA ILE A 12 -4.52 6.31 -9.30
C ILE A 12 -5.83 6.01 -10.05
N ASP A 13 -6.47 7.04 -10.60
CA ASP A 13 -7.72 6.93 -11.34
C ASP A 13 -7.57 6.07 -12.62
N GLU A 14 -6.45 6.20 -13.32
CA GLU A 14 -6.11 5.36 -14.48
C GLU A 14 -5.83 3.90 -14.12
N ASN A 15 -5.42 3.60 -12.88
CA ASN A 15 -5.07 2.26 -12.41
C ASN A 15 -6.13 1.63 -11.50
N ARG A 16 -7.31 2.26 -11.30
CA ARG A 16 -8.37 1.78 -10.38
C ARG A 16 -8.80 0.34 -10.62
N ASN A 17 -8.75 -0.11 -11.87
CA ASN A 17 -9.10 -1.47 -12.23
C ASN A 17 -8.16 -2.53 -11.62
N LEU A 18 -6.90 -2.16 -11.33
CA LEU A 18 -5.91 -3.00 -10.68
C LEU A 18 -5.93 -2.86 -9.16
N LEU A 19 -6.39 -1.72 -8.64
CA LEU A 19 -6.47 -1.42 -7.20
C LEU A 19 -7.71 -2.04 -6.54
N LYS A 20 -8.13 -3.21 -7.02
CA LYS A 20 -9.25 -4.01 -6.52
C LYS A 20 -8.99 -5.50 -6.80
N PRO A 21 -9.73 -6.43 -6.17
CA PRO A 21 -9.59 -7.86 -6.45
C PRO A 21 -9.73 -8.19 -7.96
N PRO A 22 -8.89 -9.11 -8.49
CA PRO A 22 -7.97 -9.99 -7.76
C PRO A 22 -6.55 -9.42 -7.52
N VAL A 23 -6.24 -8.21 -7.99
CA VAL A 23 -4.86 -7.67 -7.93
C VAL A 23 -4.63 -6.87 -6.64
N GLY A 24 -5.41 -5.82 -6.40
CA GLY A 24 -5.45 -5.09 -5.13
C GLY A 24 -4.32 -4.09 -4.86
N ASN A 25 -3.22 -4.09 -5.61
CA ASN A 25 -2.12 -3.13 -5.44
C ASN A 25 -1.32 -2.92 -6.73
N LYS A 26 -0.50 -1.86 -6.78
CA LYS A 26 0.44 -1.62 -7.87
C LYS A 26 1.61 -0.71 -7.45
N CYS A 27 2.84 -1.11 -7.81
CA CYS A 27 4.02 -0.27 -7.67
C CYS A 27 4.00 0.91 -8.66
N LEU A 28 4.46 2.08 -8.21
CA LEU A 28 4.55 3.30 -9.00
C LEU A 28 5.71 3.25 -9.98
N TYR A 29 6.79 2.60 -9.58
CA TYR A 29 8.02 2.47 -10.33
C TYR A 29 8.52 1.02 -10.26
N ASP A 30 9.03 0.52 -11.38
CA ASP A 30 9.71 -0.77 -11.47
C ASP A 30 11.21 -0.60 -11.18
N ASP A 31 11.79 -1.56 -10.46
CA ASP A 31 13.23 -1.71 -10.22
C ASP A 31 13.96 -0.45 -9.69
N GLU A 32 13.38 0.20 -8.67
CA GLU A 32 13.99 1.34 -7.97
C GLU A 32 14.40 0.97 -6.54
N ASP A 33 15.29 1.77 -5.93
CA ASP A 33 15.78 1.57 -4.56
C ASP A 33 14.66 1.63 -3.50
N PHE A 34 13.59 2.37 -3.79
CA PHE A 34 12.40 2.43 -2.93
C PHE A 34 11.20 1.76 -3.59
N ILE A 35 10.54 0.89 -2.84
CA ILE A 35 9.26 0.32 -3.22
C ILE A 35 8.16 1.31 -2.84
N ILE A 36 7.62 2.01 -3.83
CA ILE A 36 6.49 2.93 -3.65
C ILE A 36 5.27 2.30 -4.32
N MET A 37 4.23 2.04 -3.54
CA MET A 37 3.06 1.28 -3.98
C MET A 37 1.77 1.95 -3.53
N VAL A 38 0.74 1.86 -4.38
CA VAL A 38 -0.64 2.16 -4.00
C VAL A 38 -1.37 0.84 -3.79
N VAL A 39 -2.01 0.70 -2.64
CA VAL A 39 -2.80 -0.47 -2.25
C VAL A 39 -4.27 -0.04 -2.19
N GLY A 40 -5.15 -0.82 -2.83
CA GLY A 40 -6.59 -0.61 -2.84
C GLY A 40 -7.35 -1.70 -2.10
N GLY A 41 -8.67 -1.73 -2.29
CA GLY A 41 -9.57 -2.64 -1.60
C GLY A 41 -10.78 -3.04 -2.45
N PRO A 42 -11.70 -3.87 -1.89
CA PRO A 42 -11.62 -4.45 -0.55
C PRO A 42 -10.60 -5.58 -0.48
N ASN A 43 -9.87 -5.68 0.63
CA ASN A 43 -8.98 -6.80 0.93
C ASN A 43 -8.92 -7.06 2.44
N SER A 44 -8.83 -8.32 2.84
CA SER A 44 -8.65 -8.73 4.23
C SER A 44 -7.77 -9.96 4.29
N ARG A 45 -6.78 -9.97 5.18
CA ARG A 45 -5.79 -11.05 5.28
C ARG A 45 -5.59 -11.47 6.75
N LYS A 46 -5.11 -12.69 6.96
CA LYS A 46 -4.91 -13.29 8.31
C LYS A 46 -3.45 -13.35 8.73
N ASP A 47 -2.54 -13.16 7.79
CA ASP A 47 -1.10 -13.20 8.00
C ASP A 47 -0.56 -11.85 8.47
N TYR A 48 0.55 -11.91 9.20
CA TYR A 48 1.32 -10.75 9.62
C TYR A 48 2.58 -10.65 8.77
N HIS A 49 2.88 -9.46 8.29
CA HIS A 49 4.15 -9.17 7.62
C HIS A 49 5.21 -8.85 8.67
N TYR A 50 6.40 -9.42 8.51
CA TYR A 50 7.58 -9.02 9.25
C TYR A 50 8.58 -8.48 8.23
N ASP A 51 8.88 -7.20 8.33
CA ASP A 51 9.91 -6.54 7.53
C ASP A 51 11.03 -6.07 8.47
N GLU A 52 12.27 -6.16 8.01
CA GLU A 52 13.43 -5.65 8.74
C GLU A 52 13.54 -4.11 8.64
N GLY A 53 12.94 -3.52 7.61
CA GLY A 53 12.87 -2.09 7.37
C GLY A 53 11.62 -1.43 7.94
N GLU A 54 11.65 -0.10 8.02
CA GLU A 54 10.46 0.70 8.31
C GLU A 54 9.54 0.75 7.09
N GLU A 55 8.23 0.64 7.30
CA GLU A 55 7.21 0.87 6.28
C GLU A 55 6.45 2.18 6.58
N PHE A 56 6.34 3.06 5.58
CA PHE A 56 5.57 4.30 5.68
C PHE A 56 4.22 4.16 4.98
N PHE A 57 3.15 4.53 5.69
CA PHE A 57 1.78 4.50 5.19
C PHE A 57 1.17 5.90 5.14
N TYR A 58 0.53 6.23 4.03
CA TYR A 58 -0.26 7.46 3.88
C TYR A 58 -1.62 7.15 3.25
N GLN A 59 -2.68 7.25 4.04
CA GLN A 59 -4.04 6.94 3.61
C GLN A 59 -4.61 8.09 2.77
N ILE A 60 -4.73 7.87 1.45
CA ILE A 60 -5.21 8.89 0.50
C ILE A 60 -6.75 8.89 0.42
N GLU A 61 -7.38 7.72 0.42
CA GLU A 61 -8.82 7.57 0.19
C GLU A 61 -9.38 6.41 1.02
N GLY A 62 -10.52 6.63 1.70
CA GLY A 62 -11.16 5.63 2.55
C GLY A 62 -10.39 5.34 3.84
N ASP A 63 -10.71 4.22 4.48
CA ASP A 63 -10.17 3.82 5.78
C ASP A 63 -9.44 2.49 5.70
N ILE A 64 -8.41 2.32 6.53
CA ILE A 64 -7.71 1.05 6.75
C ILE A 64 -7.53 0.77 8.23
N VAL A 65 -7.26 -0.49 8.56
CA VAL A 65 -6.78 -0.90 9.87
C VAL A 65 -5.53 -1.75 9.67
N VAL A 66 -4.42 -1.33 10.26
CA VAL A 66 -3.19 -2.11 10.30
C VAL A 66 -3.17 -2.88 11.61
N LYS A 67 -3.31 -4.20 11.54
CA LYS A 67 -3.16 -5.06 12.73
C LYS A 67 -1.69 -5.35 12.96
N ILE A 68 -1.19 -5.03 14.15
CA ILE A 68 0.18 -5.35 14.60
C ILE A 68 0.16 -6.37 15.74
N GLN A 69 1.32 -6.98 16.00
CA GLN A 69 1.54 -7.79 17.18
C GLN A 69 2.25 -6.97 18.25
N GLU A 70 1.62 -6.82 19.42
CA GLU A 70 2.21 -6.20 20.60
C GLU A 70 2.12 -7.18 21.77
N ASN A 71 3.26 -7.55 22.37
CA ASN A 71 3.34 -8.51 23.48
C ASN A 71 2.59 -9.85 23.21
N GLY A 72 2.66 -10.34 21.98
CA GLY A 72 2.00 -11.59 21.56
C GLY A 72 0.49 -11.50 21.38
N LYS A 73 -0.08 -10.29 21.30
CA LYS A 73 -1.50 -10.06 21.06
C LYS A 73 -1.72 -9.16 19.84
N PRO A 74 -2.79 -9.38 19.06
CA PRO A 74 -3.16 -8.49 17.96
C PRO A 74 -3.72 -7.17 18.49
N VAL A 75 -3.24 -6.05 17.94
CA VAL A 75 -3.70 -4.69 18.23
C VAL A 75 -3.98 -3.96 16.92
N ASP A 76 -5.06 -3.18 16.89
CA ASP A 76 -5.48 -2.42 15.72
C ASP A 76 -4.86 -1.02 15.75
N VAL A 77 -4.25 -0.62 14.63
CA VAL A 77 -3.72 0.73 14.38
C VAL A 77 -4.52 1.34 13.24
N HIS A 78 -4.95 2.59 13.44
CA HIS A 78 -5.80 3.35 12.52
C HIS A 78 -5.00 4.49 11.90
#